data_AF-A0A2R4WFJ6-F1
#
_entry.id   AF-A0A2R4WFJ6-F1
#
_cell.length_a   1.000
_cell.length_b   1.000
_cell.length_c   1.000
_cell.angle_alpha   90.00
_cell.angle_beta   90.00
_cell.angle_gamma   90.00
#
_symmetry.space_group_name_H-M   'P 1'
#
loop_
_entity.id
_entity.type
_entity.pdbx_description
1 polymer ?
#
loop_
_entity_poly.entity_id
_entity_poly.type
_entity_poly.pdbx_seq_one_letter_code
_entity_poly.pdbx_strand_id
1 'polypeptide(L)'
;MKSDASQRSDVQIAARDPETVEIITLPLDQTSSVAATALPVDHNALVAHAVDAVKQYTGLDSRAAEQVDAQGQEAIRRMLIVRESFEIDGQFDWVSFNAYADNQRGRLKTPPKNPLQRLARVCCPPTTKRPQVSKFGYVLAALDQRGITSATVMAEFRKREPVKDGGPDHGGMERFVRLFKLDMKEEAGKSGESNPYERYTDIRLIKHAKFLIEALRAREMLRDGVVDVEGILTEEAVIKLFSSENQEP
;
A
#
# COMPACT_ATOMS: atom_id res chain seq x y z
N MET A 1 58.90 74.87 -0.62
CA MET A 1 58.13 74.85 0.65
C MET A 1 57.59 73.43 0.79
N LYS A 2 58.22 72.62 1.65
CA LYS A 2 57.68 72.14 2.96
C LYS A 2 56.43 71.25 2.75
N SER A 3 56.60 69.92 2.71
CA SER A 3 56.47 68.96 3.84
C SER A 3 55.00 68.63 4.12
N ASP A 4 54.53 67.43 4.44
CA ASP A 4 55.17 66.22 4.92
C ASP A 4 54.15 65.05 4.90
N ALA A 5 54.69 63.82 4.94
CA ALA A 5 54.24 62.58 5.62
C ALA A 5 52.75 62.15 5.63
N SER A 6 52.34 60.89 5.58
CA SER A 6 52.89 59.62 6.11
C SER A 6 51.88 58.52 5.68
N GLN A 7 52.12 57.22 5.53
CA GLN A 7 53.28 56.33 5.60
C GLN A 7 52.78 54.98 5.03
N ARG A 8 53.58 54.34 4.17
CA ARG A 8 53.48 52.90 3.85
C ARG A 8 54.46 52.14 4.75
N SER A 9 54.09 50.93 5.15
CA SER A 9 55.02 49.81 5.44
C SER A 9 54.16 48.54 5.54
N ASP A 10 54.18 47.60 4.61
CA ASP A 10 55.23 46.63 4.23
C ASP A 10 55.57 45.56 5.28
N VAL A 11 55.19 44.33 4.91
CA VAL A 11 55.92 43.04 5.00
C VAL A 11 56.03 42.39 6.39
N GLN A 12 55.59 41.12 6.51
CA GLN A 12 56.47 39.93 6.65
C GLN A 12 55.70 38.67 7.05
N ILE A 13 55.74 37.71 6.13
CA ILE A 13 55.50 36.27 6.34
C ILE A 13 56.70 35.75 7.14
N ALA A 14 56.45 35.17 8.30
CA ALA A 14 57.42 34.38 9.03
C ALA A 14 56.94 32.93 9.09
N ALA A 15 57.67 32.06 8.39
CA ALA A 15 57.56 30.62 8.51
C ALA A 15 58.08 30.14 9.88
N ARG A 16 57.40 29.15 10.48
CA ARG A 16 58.04 28.24 11.43
C ARG A 16 57.38 26.87 11.37
N ASP A 17 58.24 25.90 11.12
CA ASP A 17 58.00 24.48 10.87
C ASP A 17 57.82 23.69 12.21
N PRO A 18 57.58 22.37 12.17
CA PRO A 18 56.51 21.69 12.91
C PRO A 18 57.04 20.91 14.11
N GLU A 19 56.25 20.82 15.18
CA GLU A 19 56.25 19.68 16.14
C GLU A 19 55.36 20.03 17.33
N THR A 20 54.08 19.67 17.27
CA THR A 20 53.35 19.03 18.38
C THR A 20 52.00 18.57 17.86
N VAL A 21 51.97 17.28 17.53
CA VAL A 21 50.78 16.52 17.23
C VAL A 21 50.04 16.30 18.55
N GLU A 22 49.10 17.18 18.89
CA GLU A 22 48.04 16.83 19.85
C GLU A 22 46.92 16.13 19.07
N ILE A 23 47.10 14.83 18.86
CA ILE A 23 45.97 13.94 18.57
C ILE A 23 45.10 13.99 19.83
N ILE A 24 44.01 14.76 19.76
CA ILE A 24 42.89 14.63 20.69
C ILE A 24 42.25 13.28 20.36
N THR A 25 42.80 12.23 20.96
CA THR A 25 42.20 10.90 21.01
C THR A 25 40.98 11.03 21.91
N LEU A 26 39.82 11.28 21.33
CA LEU A 26 38.55 11.14 22.02
C LEU A 26 38.43 9.66 22.46
N PRO A 27 38.11 9.38 23.74
CA PRO A 27 38.00 8.01 24.22
C PRO A 27 36.87 7.30 23.47
N LEU A 28 37.29 6.36 22.62
CA LEU A 28 36.48 5.35 21.97
C LEU A 28 36.16 4.27 23.02
N ASP A 29 35.19 4.53 23.89
CA ASP A 29 34.42 3.50 24.59
C ASP A 29 33.31 4.15 25.42
N GLN A 30 32.16 4.34 24.79
CA GLN A 30 30.90 4.07 25.45
C GLN A 30 30.03 3.29 24.48
N THR A 31 30.06 1.97 24.62
CA THR A 31 28.93 1.10 24.31
C THR A 31 27.75 1.54 25.18
N SER A 32 27.15 2.69 24.89
CA SER A 32 25.77 2.93 25.30
C SER A 32 24.92 2.08 24.36
N SER A 33 24.64 0.87 24.81
CA SER A 33 23.37 0.21 24.52
C SER A 33 22.26 1.17 24.97
N VAL A 34 22.00 2.20 24.15
CA VAL A 34 20.71 2.85 24.14
C VAL A 34 19.82 1.83 23.46
N ALA A 35 19.27 0.92 24.27
CA ALA A 35 17.96 0.40 23.97
C ALA A 35 17.11 1.66 23.77
N ALA A 36 16.96 2.08 22.53
CA ALA A 36 15.96 3.04 22.12
C ALA A 36 14.66 2.39 22.55
N THR A 37 14.22 2.72 23.77
CA THR A 37 12.85 2.54 24.19
C THR A 37 12.11 3.59 23.37
N ALA A 38 11.92 3.27 22.09
CA ALA A 38 10.96 3.93 21.24
C ALA A 38 9.67 3.89 22.04
N LEU A 39 9.22 5.05 22.50
CA LEU A 39 7.96 5.18 23.20
C LEU A 39 6.92 4.46 22.33
N PRO A 40 6.06 3.60 22.93
CA PRO A 40 5.09 2.86 22.17
C PRO A 40 4.26 3.86 21.35
N VAL A 41 4.25 3.68 20.04
CA VAL A 41 3.52 4.59 19.16
C VAL A 41 2.04 4.50 19.51
N ASP A 42 1.43 5.63 19.89
CA ASP A 42 0.01 5.68 20.19
C ASP A 42 -0.80 5.67 18.88
N HIS A 43 -1.01 4.46 18.35
CA HIS A 43 -1.79 4.26 17.14
C HIS A 43 -3.23 4.79 17.27
N ASN A 44 -3.81 4.79 18.47
CA ASN A 44 -5.16 5.28 18.69
C ASN A 44 -5.24 6.80 18.51
N ALA A 45 -4.26 7.53 19.04
CA ALA A 45 -4.16 8.98 18.81
C ALA A 45 -4.00 9.29 17.32
N LEU A 46 -3.12 8.56 16.62
CA LEU A 46 -2.91 8.75 15.17
C LEU A 46 -4.19 8.48 14.37
N VAL A 47 -4.91 7.40 14.69
CA VAL A 47 -6.19 7.09 14.04
C VAL A 47 -7.26 8.13 14.38
N ALA A 48 -7.32 8.63 15.61
CA ALA A 48 -8.24 9.70 15.99
C ALA A 48 -8.01 10.97 15.16
N HIS A 49 -6.74 11.37 14.98
CA HIS A 49 -6.39 12.49 14.10
C HIS A 49 -6.80 12.27 12.64
N ALA A 50 -6.60 11.05 12.11
CA ALA A 50 -7.04 10.71 10.76
C ALA A 50 -8.58 10.76 10.64
N VAL A 51 -9.30 10.24 11.63
CA VAL A 51 -10.77 10.29 11.70
C VAL A 51 -11.27 11.72 11.72
N ASP A 52 -10.65 12.60 12.48
CA ASP A 52 -11.05 14.01 12.55
C ASP A 52 -10.78 14.76 11.25
N ALA A 53 -9.66 14.48 10.57
CA ALA A 53 -9.41 15.01 9.23
C ALA A 53 -10.47 14.54 8.21
N VAL A 54 -10.89 13.26 8.29
CA VAL A 54 -11.98 12.75 7.43
C VAL A 54 -13.31 13.43 7.75
N LYS A 55 -13.62 13.69 9.03
CA LYS A 55 -14.86 14.41 9.41
C LYS A 55 -14.88 15.81 8.78
N GLN A 56 -13.77 16.53 8.85
CA GLN A 56 -13.63 17.86 8.24
C GLN A 56 -13.87 17.80 6.73
N TYR A 57 -13.31 16.80 6.05
CA TYR A 57 -13.57 16.57 4.63
C TYR A 57 -15.05 16.26 4.34
N THR A 58 -15.71 15.41 5.13
CA THR A 58 -17.12 15.02 4.91
C THR A 58 -18.13 16.10 5.26
N GLY A 59 -17.75 17.05 6.13
CA GLY A 59 -18.62 18.15 6.57
C GLY A 59 -18.66 19.33 5.62
N LEU A 60 -17.83 19.34 4.56
CA LEU A 60 -17.77 20.42 3.58
C LEU A 60 -18.82 20.24 2.49
N ASP A 61 -19.46 21.35 2.15
CA ASP A 61 -20.45 21.41 1.08
C ASP A 61 -19.75 21.43 -0.29
N SER A 62 -20.28 20.67 -1.25
CA SER A 62 -19.66 20.40 -2.56
C SER A 62 -19.41 21.64 -3.45
N ARG A 63 -19.86 22.82 -3.03
CA ARG A 63 -19.73 24.10 -3.74
C ARG A 63 -18.33 24.72 -3.64
N ALA A 64 -17.51 24.33 -2.66
CA ALA A 64 -16.12 24.80 -2.52
C ALA A 64 -15.12 23.70 -2.88
N ALA A 65 -15.05 23.35 -4.18
CA ALA A 65 -14.28 22.21 -4.68
C ALA A 65 -12.79 22.20 -4.25
N GLU A 66 -12.13 23.35 -4.19
CA GLU A 66 -10.73 23.45 -3.77
C GLU A 66 -10.52 23.17 -2.28
N GLN A 67 -11.40 23.66 -1.41
CA GLN A 67 -11.33 23.41 0.03
C GLN A 67 -11.61 21.93 0.35
N VAL A 68 -12.55 21.33 -0.38
CA VAL A 68 -12.84 19.90 -0.28
C VAL A 68 -11.63 19.07 -0.68
N ASP A 69 -10.93 19.41 -1.77
CA ASP A 69 -9.74 18.66 -2.19
C ASP A 69 -8.60 18.80 -1.18
N ALA A 70 -8.32 20.01 -0.67
CA ALA A 70 -7.28 20.24 0.33
C ALA A 70 -7.51 19.44 1.64
N GLN A 71 -8.74 19.39 2.15
CA GLN A 71 -9.07 18.60 3.34
C GLN A 71 -8.98 17.09 3.06
N GLY A 72 -9.31 16.65 1.84
CA GLY A 72 -9.14 15.27 1.43
C GLY A 72 -7.67 14.86 1.34
N GLN A 73 -6.81 15.76 0.87
CA GLN A 73 -5.36 15.55 0.85
C GLN A 73 -4.78 15.44 2.26
N GLU A 74 -5.20 16.29 3.20
CA GLU A 74 -4.78 16.18 4.60
C GLU A 74 -5.27 14.88 5.25
N ALA A 75 -6.49 14.44 4.95
CA ALA A 75 -6.99 13.15 5.42
C ALA A 75 -6.11 11.98 4.93
N ILE A 76 -5.70 11.98 3.66
CA ILE A 76 -4.75 10.99 3.13
C ILE A 76 -3.41 11.07 3.83
N ARG A 77 -2.86 12.28 4.03
CA ARG A 77 -1.59 12.45 4.75
C ARG A 77 -1.64 11.84 6.15
N ARG A 78 -2.73 12.05 6.89
CA ARG A 78 -2.93 11.46 8.23
C ARG A 78 -3.06 9.94 8.17
N MET A 79 -3.72 9.38 7.15
CA MET A 79 -3.78 7.94 6.94
C MET A 79 -2.39 7.34 6.63
N LEU A 80 -1.54 8.05 5.88
CA LEU A 80 -0.16 7.63 5.64
C LEU A 80 0.68 7.65 6.92
N ILE A 81 0.51 8.64 7.80
CA ILE A 81 1.17 8.65 9.12
C ILE A 81 0.76 7.42 9.94
N VAL A 82 -0.53 7.06 9.92
CA VAL A 82 -1.00 5.82 10.56
C VAL A 82 -0.32 4.62 9.90
N ARG A 83 -0.22 4.57 8.57
CA ARG A 83 0.46 3.49 7.85
C ARG A 83 1.92 3.36 8.30
N GLU A 84 2.67 4.45 8.27
CA GLU A 84 4.08 4.54 8.65
C GLU A 84 4.32 4.13 10.10
N SER A 85 3.33 4.34 10.99
CA SER A 85 3.45 3.86 12.37
C SER A 85 3.52 2.34 12.52
N PHE A 86 3.07 1.58 11.52
CA PHE A 86 3.19 0.12 11.47
C PHE A 86 4.34 -0.36 10.58
N GLU A 87 5.26 0.53 10.17
CA GLU A 87 6.45 0.12 9.43
C GLU A 87 7.55 -0.41 10.36
N ILE A 88 8.11 -1.55 9.97
CA ILE A 88 9.27 -2.17 10.60
C ILE A 88 10.28 -2.42 9.48
N ASP A 89 11.50 -1.88 9.62
CA ASP A 89 12.57 -2.00 8.62
C ASP A 89 12.16 -1.56 7.20
N GLY A 90 11.31 -0.52 7.10
CA GLY A 90 10.82 0.01 5.82
C GLY A 90 9.78 -0.87 5.12
N GLN A 91 9.28 -1.91 5.79
CA GLN A 91 8.17 -2.74 5.32
C GLN A 91 6.96 -2.56 6.22
N PHE A 92 5.78 -2.53 5.62
CA PHE A 92 4.54 -2.41 6.38
C PHE A 92 4.21 -3.74 7.07
N ASP A 93 4.13 -3.75 8.40
CA ASP A 93 3.76 -4.91 9.19
C ASP A 93 2.24 -5.16 9.11
N TRP A 94 1.85 -5.92 8.09
CA TRP A 94 0.47 -6.34 7.89
C TRP A 94 -0.10 -7.16 9.05
N VAL A 95 0.72 -7.89 9.80
CA VAL A 95 0.25 -8.75 10.88
C VAL A 95 -0.20 -7.88 12.05
N SER A 96 0.68 -6.98 12.51
CA SER A 96 0.36 -6.04 13.59
C SER A 96 -0.79 -5.10 13.22
N PHE A 97 -0.79 -4.58 11.99
CA PHE A 97 -1.89 -3.73 11.52
C PHE A 97 -3.22 -4.48 11.47
N ASN A 98 -3.27 -5.72 10.97
CA ASN A 98 -4.51 -6.48 10.90
C ASN A 98 -5.07 -6.81 12.29
N ALA A 99 -4.21 -7.17 13.24
CA ALA A 99 -4.60 -7.39 14.63
C ALA A 99 -5.19 -6.11 15.26
N TYR A 100 -4.52 -4.97 15.05
CA TYR A 100 -5.04 -3.67 15.47
C TYR A 100 -6.40 -3.36 14.82
N ALA A 101 -6.53 -3.56 13.51
CA ALA A 101 -7.74 -3.28 12.76
C ALA A 101 -8.91 -4.19 13.17
N ASP A 102 -8.64 -5.48 13.48
CA ASP A 102 -9.62 -6.42 14.03
C ASP A 102 -10.16 -5.93 15.38
N ASN A 103 -9.30 -5.42 16.26
CA ASN A 103 -9.72 -4.86 17.54
C ASN A 103 -10.58 -3.59 17.39
N GLN A 104 -10.25 -2.73 16.43
CA GLN A 104 -10.96 -1.46 16.23
C GLN A 104 -12.28 -1.59 15.47
N ARG A 105 -12.35 -2.49 14.47
CA ARG A 105 -13.46 -2.55 13.49
C ARG A 105 -14.08 -3.93 13.31
N GLY A 106 -13.59 -4.92 14.05
CA GLY A 106 -13.98 -6.31 13.90
C GLY A 106 -13.36 -6.96 12.65
N ARG A 107 -13.43 -8.29 12.63
CA ARG A 107 -12.92 -9.10 11.52
C ARG A 107 -13.75 -8.93 10.26
N LEU A 108 -13.05 -8.73 9.14
CA LEU A 108 -13.70 -8.66 7.84
C LEU A 108 -14.20 -10.05 7.41
N LYS A 109 -15.48 -10.12 7.05
CA LYS A 109 -16.07 -11.34 6.45
C LYS A 109 -15.52 -11.64 5.06
N THR A 110 -15.18 -10.61 4.31
CA THR A 110 -14.64 -10.70 2.95
C THR A 110 -13.39 -9.84 2.87
N PRO A 111 -12.27 -10.36 2.34
CA PRO A 111 -11.07 -9.57 2.16
C PRO A 111 -11.36 -8.39 1.21
N PRO A 112 -10.78 -7.19 1.46
CA PRO A 112 -10.94 -6.05 0.58
C PRO A 112 -10.19 -6.30 -0.73
N LYS A 113 -10.61 -5.61 -1.80
CA LYS A 113 -9.93 -5.69 -3.11
C LYS A 113 -8.48 -5.17 -3.07
N ASN A 114 -8.18 -4.35 -2.06
CA ASN A 114 -6.87 -3.75 -1.84
C ASN A 114 -6.68 -3.65 -0.31
N PRO A 115 -5.55 -4.12 0.24
CA PRO A 115 -5.35 -4.18 1.67
C PRO A 115 -5.33 -2.79 2.34
N LEU A 116 -4.97 -1.73 1.62
CA LEU A 116 -5.03 -0.33 2.09
C LEU A 116 -6.46 0.23 2.18
N GLN A 117 -7.46 -0.42 1.59
CA GLN A 117 -8.87 -0.11 1.90
C GLN A 117 -9.21 -0.43 3.35
N ARG A 118 -8.54 -1.41 3.96
CA ARG A 118 -8.72 -1.72 5.37
C ARG A 118 -8.18 -0.60 6.25
N LEU A 119 -7.00 -0.08 5.92
CA LEU A 119 -6.43 1.12 6.55
C LEU A 119 -7.38 2.31 6.45
N ALA A 120 -7.88 2.61 5.25
CA ALA A 120 -8.86 3.67 5.05
C ALA A 120 -10.11 3.47 5.92
N ARG A 121 -10.62 2.23 6.04
CA ARG A 121 -11.79 1.92 6.86
C ARG A 121 -11.56 2.15 8.35
N VAL A 122 -10.38 1.83 8.87
CA VAL A 122 -10.02 2.10 10.28
C VAL A 122 -10.01 3.60 10.54
N CYS A 123 -9.40 4.37 9.63
CA CYS A 123 -9.23 5.81 9.72
C CYS A 123 -10.48 6.65 9.36
N CYS A 124 -11.56 6.02 8.89
CA CYS A 124 -12.81 6.73 8.56
C CYS A 124 -13.85 6.55 9.68
N PRO A 125 -14.69 7.57 9.97
CA PRO A 125 -15.88 7.39 10.80
C PRO A 125 -16.74 6.21 10.29
N PRO A 126 -17.40 5.44 11.18
CA PRO A 126 -18.26 4.33 10.76
C PRO A 126 -19.44 4.75 9.87
N THR A 127 -19.84 6.03 9.93
CA THR A 127 -20.88 6.65 9.11
C THR A 127 -20.42 7.00 7.69
N THR A 128 -19.12 6.89 7.39
CA THR A 128 -18.56 7.25 6.08
C THR A 128 -19.08 6.32 4.99
N LYS A 129 -19.52 6.90 3.87
CA LYS A 129 -20.07 6.13 2.76
C LYS A 129 -19.01 5.21 2.14
N ARG A 130 -19.38 3.97 1.83
CA ARG A 130 -18.47 2.96 1.24
C ARG A 130 -17.68 3.46 0.03
N PRO A 131 -18.25 4.16 -0.97
CA PRO A 131 -17.50 4.64 -2.13
C PRO A 131 -16.36 5.60 -1.76
N GLN A 132 -16.54 6.38 -0.69
CA GLN A 132 -15.52 7.32 -0.22
C GLN A 132 -14.36 6.58 0.47
N VAL A 133 -14.68 5.58 1.30
CA VAL A 133 -13.65 4.70 1.89
C VAL A 133 -12.85 4.00 0.79
N SER A 134 -13.53 3.51 -0.25
CA SER A 134 -12.87 2.90 -1.42
C SER A 134 -11.99 3.91 -2.15
N LYS A 135 -12.44 5.15 -2.35
CA LYS A 135 -11.63 6.23 -2.96
C LYS A 135 -10.33 6.45 -2.19
N PHE A 136 -10.40 6.60 -0.86
CA PHE A 136 -9.20 6.75 -0.03
C PHE A 136 -8.28 5.53 -0.14
N GLY A 137 -8.82 4.31 -0.12
CA GLY A 137 -8.01 3.11 -0.30
C GLY A 137 -7.30 3.04 -1.67
N TYR A 138 -7.94 3.51 -2.75
CA TYR A 138 -7.30 3.60 -4.07
C TYR A 138 -6.16 4.59 -4.10
N VAL A 139 -6.36 5.77 -3.51
CA VAL A 139 -5.31 6.80 -3.41
C VAL A 139 -4.13 6.27 -2.60
N LEU A 140 -4.39 5.67 -1.44
CA LEU A 140 -3.34 5.09 -0.60
C LEU A 140 -2.51 4.03 -1.34
N ALA A 141 -3.15 3.14 -2.10
CA ALA A 141 -2.40 2.14 -2.86
C ALA A 141 -1.58 2.71 -4.02
N ALA A 142 -2.13 3.69 -4.75
CA ALA A 142 -1.34 4.33 -5.80
C ALA A 142 -0.10 5.06 -5.23
N LEU A 143 -0.22 5.64 -4.03
CA LEU A 143 0.89 6.30 -3.32
C LEU A 143 1.92 5.29 -2.83
N ASP A 144 1.44 4.21 -2.20
CA ASP A 144 2.26 3.11 -1.67
C ASP A 144 3.11 2.47 -2.77
N GLN A 145 2.50 2.11 -3.90
CA GLN A 145 3.18 1.53 -5.06
C GLN A 145 4.26 2.45 -5.65
N ARG A 146 4.16 3.76 -5.40
CA ARG A 146 5.08 4.78 -5.90
C ARG A 146 6.07 5.25 -4.82
N GLY A 147 6.08 4.64 -3.64
CA GLY A 147 6.98 4.99 -2.53
C GLY A 147 6.74 6.40 -1.98
N ILE A 148 5.53 6.94 -2.10
CA ILE A 148 5.19 8.28 -1.63
C ILE A 148 4.75 8.22 -0.17
N THR A 149 5.47 8.91 0.70
CA THR A 149 5.25 8.95 2.15
C THR A 149 4.46 10.19 2.58
N SER A 150 4.03 10.24 3.83
CA SER A 150 3.33 11.35 4.45
C SER A 150 4.14 12.67 4.40
N ALA A 151 5.46 12.57 4.34
CA ALA A 151 6.36 13.70 4.22
C ALA A 151 6.32 14.36 2.82
N THR A 152 6.15 13.57 1.76
CA THR A 152 6.23 14.04 0.37
C THR A 152 4.86 14.17 -0.30
N VAL A 153 3.83 13.53 0.23
CA VAL A 153 2.49 13.42 -0.40
C VAL A 153 1.87 14.77 -0.76
N MET A 154 2.05 15.81 0.06
CA MET A 154 1.46 17.12 -0.21
C MET A 154 2.13 17.83 -1.39
N ALA A 155 3.44 17.62 -1.58
CA ALA A 155 4.14 18.11 -2.76
C ALA A 155 3.68 17.35 -4.00
N GLU A 156 3.50 16.03 -3.89
CA GLU A 156 3.01 15.18 -4.97
C GLU A 156 1.60 15.57 -5.42
N PHE A 157 0.68 15.87 -4.50
CA PHE A 157 -0.67 16.30 -4.85
C PHE A 157 -0.74 17.62 -5.61
N ARG A 158 0.24 18.52 -5.40
CA ARG A 158 0.32 19.80 -6.12
C ARG A 158 0.76 19.64 -7.57
N LYS A 159 1.47 18.56 -7.91
CA LYS A 159 1.88 18.30 -9.29
C LYS A 159 0.65 18.06 -10.17
N ARG A 160 0.71 18.57 -11.39
CA ARG A 160 -0.29 18.29 -12.44
C ARG A 160 0.45 17.54 -13.54
N GLU A 161 0.12 16.26 -13.67
CA GLU A 161 0.81 15.34 -14.55
C GLU A 161 -0.21 14.46 -15.26
N PRO A 162 0.10 14.01 -16.49
CA PRO A 162 -0.77 13.11 -17.21
C PRO A 162 -0.71 11.71 -16.58
N VAL A 163 -1.87 11.06 -16.49
CA VAL A 163 -1.96 9.67 -15.99
C VAL A 163 -1.52 8.65 -17.04
N LYS A 164 -1.61 9.02 -18.32
CA LYS A 164 -1.19 8.23 -19.49
C LYS A 164 -0.52 9.15 -20.49
N ASP A 165 0.40 8.64 -21.30
CA ASP A 165 1.09 9.43 -22.32
C ASP A 165 0.10 10.13 -23.27
N GLY A 166 0.29 11.44 -23.46
CA GLY A 166 -0.58 12.30 -24.26
C GLY A 166 -1.98 12.56 -23.65
N GLY A 167 -2.22 12.17 -22.40
CA GLY A 167 -3.48 12.43 -21.69
C GLY A 167 -3.57 13.83 -21.07
N PRO A 168 -4.75 14.21 -20.54
CA PRO A 168 -4.91 15.46 -19.80
C PRO A 168 -4.21 15.40 -18.44
N ASP A 169 -3.72 16.55 -17.99
CA ASP A 169 -3.11 16.69 -16.67
C ASP A 169 -4.14 16.60 -15.55
N HIS A 170 -3.84 15.75 -14.57
CA HIS A 170 -4.64 15.59 -13.36
C HIS A 170 -3.80 15.97 -12.14
N GLY A 171 -4.44 16.52 -11.11
CA GLY A 171 -3.82 16.85 -9.83
C GLY A 171 -4.60 16.26 -8.65
N GLY A 172 -4.08 16.48 -7.44
CA GLY A 172 -4.74 16.09 -6.20
C GLY A 172 -5.05 14.60 -6.10
N MET A 173 -6.10 14.26 -5.37
CA MET A 173 -6.51 12.86 -5.17
C MET A 173 -6.98 12.18 -6.46
N GLU A 174 -7.60 12.92 -7.38
CA GLU A 174 -8.16 12.37 -8.61
C GLU A 174 -7.07 11.76 -9.51
N ARG A 175 -5.87 12.36 -9.55
CA ARG A 175 -4.72 11.79 -10.26
C ARG A 175 -4.41 10.38 -9.78
N PHE A 176 -4.33 10.19 -8.46
CA PHE A 176 -3.96 8.92 -7.84
C PHE A 176 -5.07 7.86 -7.94
N VAL A 177 -6.35 8.26 -7.90
CA VAL A 177 -7.46 7.33 -8.19
C VAL A 177 -7.36 6.78 -9.62
N ARG A 178 -6.97 7.63 -10.58
CA ARG A 178 -6.83 7.22 -11.99
C ARG A 178 -5.60 6.36 -12.20
N LEU A 179 -4.46 6.71 -11.59
CA LEU A 179 -3.24 5.90 -11.60
C LEU A 179 -3.52 4.49 -11.06
N PHE A 180 -4.16 4.36 -9.90
CA PHE A 180 -4.55 3.04 -9.35
C PHE A 180 -5.37 2.21 -10.33
N LYS A 181 -6.35 2.83 -11.01
CA LYS A 181 -7.20 2.14 -11.99
C LYS A 181 -6.44 1.74 -13.25
N LEU A 182 -5.41 2.50 -13.64
CA LEU A 182 -4.52 2.15 -14.74
C LEU A 182 -3.67 0.94 -14.35
N ASP A 183 -3.03 1.00 -13.18
CA ASP A 183 -2.19 -0.08 -12.64
C ASP A 183 -2.98 -1.41 -12.59
N MET A 184 -4.22 -1.37 -12.06
CA MET A 184 -5.11 -2.54 -12.04
C MET A 184 -5.46 -3.10 -13.44
N LYS A 185 -5.60 -2.23 -14.45
CA LYS A 185 -5.88 -2.67 -15.82
C LYS A 185 -4.65 -3.30 -16.45
N GLU A 186 -3.47 -2.77 -16.20
CA GLU A 186 -2.22 -3.33 -16.69
C GLU A 186 -1.91 -4.69 -16.05
N GLU A 187 -2.14 -4.83 -14.75
CA GLU A 187 -2.05 -6.12 -14.06
C GLU A 187 -3.03 -7.14 -14.62
N ALA A 188 -4.30 -6.76 -14.82
CA ALA A 188 -5.31 -7.62 -15.42
C ALA A 188 -5.05 -7.94 -16.91
N GLY A 189 -4.32 -7.08 -17.62
CA GLY A 189 -3.87 -7.32 -19.00
C GLY A 189 -2.64 -8.22 -19.09
N LYS A 190 -1.86 -8.34 -18.00
CA LYS A 190 -0.69 -9.22 -17.89
C LYS A 190 -1.06 -10.64 -17.42
N SER A 191 -2.18 -10.82 -16.72
CA SER A 191 -2.77 -12.14 -16.53
C SER A 191 -3.28 -12.64 -17.88
N GLY A 192 -2.60 -13.66 -18.44
CA GLY A 192 -2.94 -14.27 -19.73
C GLY A 192 -4.39 -14.75 -19.83
N GLU A 193 -4.80 -15.09 -21.05
CA GLU A 193 -6.17 -15.52 -21.44
C GLU A 193 -7.01 -16.03 -20.27
N SER A 194 -8.04 -15.25 -19.91
CA SER A 194 -8.97 -15.58 -18.83
C SER A 194 -9.44 -17.03 -19.01
N ASN A 195 -9.05 -17.89 -18.07
CA ASN A 195 -9.57 -19.25 -18.04
C ASN A 195 -11.09 -19.14 -17.81
N PRO A 196 -11.94 -19.53 -18.78
CA PRO A 196 -13.40 -19.40 -18.64
C PRO A 196 -13.96 -20.24 -17.48
N TYR A 197 -13.16 -21.13 -16.92
CA TYR A 197 -13.49 -22.02 -15.81
C TYR A 197 -13.02 -21.54 -14.44
N GLU A 198 -12.34 -20.39 -14.33
CA GLU A 198 -11.78 -19.86 -13.07
C GLU A 198 -12.86 -19.61 -11.99
N ARG A 199 -14.11 -19.42 -12.39
CA ARG A 199 -15.26 -19.24 -11.48
C ARG A 199 -15.86 -20.54 -10.95
N TYR A 200 -15.42 -21.68 -11.47
CA TYR A 200 -15.93 -22.99 -11.08
C TYR A 200 -14.99 -23.57 -10.03
N THR A 201 -15.56 -24.09 -8.95
CA THR A 201 -14.80 -24.86 -7.96
C THR A 201 -14.36 -26.18 -8.58
N ASP A 202 -13.23 -26.74 -8.12
CA ASP A 202 -12.71 -28.04 -8.58
C ASP A 202 -13.79 -29.13 -8.55
N ILE A 203 -14.58 -29.18 -7.48
CA ILE A 203 -15.70 -30.12 -7.31
C ILE A 203 -16.71 -29.99 -8.46
N ARG A 204 -17.06 -28.75 -8.81
CA ARG A 204 -18.03 -28.47 -9.86
C ARG A 204 -17.48 -28.86 -11.23
N LEU A 205 -16.22 -28.55 -11.51
CA LEU A 205 -15.55 -28.94 -12.75
C LEU A 205 -15.50 -30.46 -12.91
N ILE A 206 -15.16 -31.17 -11.84
CA ILE A 206 -15.12 -32.64 -11.85
C ILE A 206 -16.51 -33.24 -12.07
N LYS A 207 -17.54 -32.72 -11.39
CA LYS A 207 -18.93 -33.19 -11.59
C LYS A 207 -19.40 -32.98 -13.04
N HIS A 208 -19.10 -31.84 -13.62
CA HIS A 208 -19.43 -31.58 -15.03
C HIS A 208 -18.61 -32.46 -15.99
N ALA A 209 -17.35 -32.74 -15.68
CA ALA A 209 -16.52 -33.65 -16.46
C ALA A 209 -17.05 -35.09 -16.40
N LYS A 210 -17.43 -35.60 -15.22
CA LYS A 210 -18.07 -36.92 -15.06
C LYS A 210 -19.35 -37.02 -15.91
N PHE A 211 -20.25 -36.03 -15.79
CA PHE A 211 -21.49 -35.99 -16.57
C PHE A 211 -21.24 -35.97 -18.08
N LEU A 212 -20.26 -35.20 -18.54
CA LEU A 212 -19.89 -35.14 -19.95
C LEU A 212 -19.36 -36.48 -20.45
N ILE A 213 -18.48 -37.15 -19.68
CA ILE A 213 -17.92 -38.45 -20.05
C ILE A 213 -19.00 -39.52 -20.11
N GLU A 214 -19.92 -39.56 -19.14
CA GLU A 214 -21.06 -40.47 -19.15
C GLU A 214 -21.95 -40.23 -20.38
N ALA A 215 -22.25 -38.97 -20.70
CA ALA A 215 -23.05 -38.63 -21.87
C ALA A 215 -22.36 -39.00 -23.19
N LEU A 216 -21.03 -38.88 -23.26
CA LEU A 216 -20.25 -39.28 -24.44
C LEU A 216 -20.14 -40.81 -24.56
N ARG A 217 -20.03 -41.56 -23.44
CA ARG A 217 -20.10 -43.04 -23.43
C ARG A 217 -21.47 -43.53 -23.90
N ALA A 218 -22.55 -42.95 -23.38
CA ALA A 218 -23.91 -43.31 -23.77
C ALA A 218 -24.20 -43.07 -25.26
N ARG A 219 -23.43 -42.20 -25.91
CA ARG A 219 -23.51 -41.92 -27.36
C ARG A 219 -22.46 -42.68 -28.18
N GLU A 220 -21.73 -43.62 -27.58
CA GLU A 220 -20.64 -44.38 -28.21
C GLU A 220 -19.55 -43.48 -28.84
N MET A 221 -19.42 -42.25 -28.34
CA MET A 221 -18.46 -41.27 -28.85
C MET A 221 -17.08 -41.38 -28.19
N LEU A 222 -16.92 -42.26 -27.20
CA LEU A 222 -15.66 -42.58 -26.55
C LEU A 222 -15.24 -44.00 -26.93
N ARG A 223 -13.96 -44.16 -27.29
CA ARG A 223 -13.37 -45.49 -27.55
C ARG A 223 -13.20 -46.26 -26.24
N ASP A 224 -13.32 -47.58 -26.30
CA ASP A 224 -13.00 -48.45 -25.16
C ASP A 224 -11.55 -48.22 -24.70
N GLY A 225 -11.37 -47.98 -23.40
CA GLY A 225 -10.06 -47.72 -22.78
C GLY A 225 -9.72 -46.27 -22.48
N VAL A 226 -10.62 -45.30 -22.71
CA VAL A 226 -10.43 -43.92 -22.22
C VAL A 226 -10.62 -43.88 -20.69
N VAL A 227 -9.54 -43.51 -20.01
CA VAL A 227 -9.39 -43.41 -18.54
C VAL A 227 -10.54 -42.63 -17.91
N ASP A 228 -11.20 -43.21 -16.90
CA ASP A 228 -12.17 -42.49 -16.07
C ASP A 228 -11.54 -41.22 -15.49
N VAL A 229 -12.33 -40.16 -15.23
CA VAL A 229 -11.83 -38.90 -14.64
C VAL A 229 -10.93 -39.16 -13.42
N GLU A 230 -11.26 -40.20 -12.67
CA GLU A 230 -10.55 -40.66 -11.47
C GLU A 230 -9.12 -41.12 -11.73
N GLY A 231 -8.78 -41.62 -12.92
CA GLY A 231 -7.41 -41.97 -13.31
C GLY A 231 -6.58 -40.80 -13.83
N ILE A 232 -7.20 -39.62 -14.02
CA ILE A 232 -6.53 -38.37 -14.44
C ILE A 232 -6.34 -37.42 -13.25
N LEU A 233 -7.16 -37.56 -12.21
CA LEU A 233 -7.09 -36.74 -11.00
C LEU A 233 -5.91 -37.16 -10.11
N THR A 234 -5.24 -36.16 -9.52
CA THR A 234 -4.27 -36.40 -8.46
C THR A 234 -4.96 -36.96 -7.21
N GLU A 235 -4.25 -37.76 -6.40
CA GLU A 235 -4.80 -38.38 -5.18
C GLU A 235 -5.48 -37.36 -4.26
N GLU A 236 -4.96 -36.14 -4.15
CA GLU A 236 -5.55 -35.05 -3.37
C GLU A 236 -6.93 -34.58 -3.88
N ALA A 237 -7.13 -34.56 -5.21
CA ALA A 237 -8.40 -34.18 -5.81
C ALA A 237 -9.45 -35.30 -5.63
N VAL A 238 -9.01 -36.56 -5.68
CA VAL A 238 -9.83 -37.74 -5.39
C VAL A 238 -10.30 -37.73 -3.93
N ILE A 239 -9.41 -37.47 -2.98
CA ILE A 239 -9.76 -37.36 -1.54
C ILE A 239 -10.79 -36.26 -1.28
N LYS A 240 -10.65 -35.09 -1.94
CA LYS A 240 -11.61 -33.98 -1.79
C LYS A 240 -13.01 -34.31 -2.32
N LEU A 241 -13.12 -35.09 -3.40
CA LEU A 241 -14.41 -35.54 -3.94
C LEU A 241 -15.15 -36.44 -2.96
N PHE A 242 -14.50 -37.51 -2.48
CA PHE A 242 -15.12 -38.48 -1.58
C PHE A 242 -15.40 -37.92 -0.18
N SER A 243 -14.65 -36.90 0.24
CA SER A 243 -14.95 -36.16 1.48
C SER A 243 -16.20 -35.28 1.36
N SER A 244 -16.57 -34.86 0.15
CA SER A 244 -17.73 -33.99 -0.11
C SER A 244 -19.02 -34.75 -0.46
N GLU A 245 -18.93 -35.96 -1.03
CA GLU A 245 -20.10 -36.82 -1.27
C GLU A 245 -20.73 -37.36 0.04
N ASN A 246 -19.96 -37.40 1.14
CA ASN A 246 -20.48 -37.72 2.49
C ASN A 246 -21.03 -36.51 3.24
N GLN A 247 -21.16 -35.36 2.58
CA GLN A 247 -21.78 -34.14 3.09
C GLN A 247 -22.85 -33.64 2.13
N GLU A 248 -23.84 -34.47 1.82
CA GLU A 248 -25.16 -33.96 1.42
C GLU A 248 -26.11 -34.05 2.63
N PRO A 249 -26.94 -33.02 2.91
CA PRO A 249 -28.09 -33.14 3.80
C PRO A 249 -29.21 -34.01 3.21
#